data_AF-F9GCS9-F1
#
_entry.id   AF-F9GCS9-F1
#
_cell.length_a   1.000
_cell.length_b   1.000
_cell.length_c   1.000
_cell.angle_alpha   90.00
_cell.angle_beta   90.00
_cell.angle_gamma   90.00
#
_symmetry.space_group_name_H-M   'P 1'
#
loop_
_entity.id
_entity.type
_entity.pdbx_description
1 polymer ?
#
loop_
_entity_poly.entity_id
_entity_poly.type
_entity_poly.pdbx_seq_one_letter_code
_entity_poly.pdbx_strand_id
1 'polypeptide(L)'
;MFGRSCGYATNGLDISESGPPNGTALPPGYHLVYFTPSVVESDLGLDGTDTSFNAPLPFTRRMWAGGRIQWFDGKPLCIGEEVEERTRLLSAEPKQLRDGSDMVLVNVEKAYWGKMGLSLKDQSHSQNQTKPELVPSVSLPLLGVDLQFTSNPLRCCLESGC
;
A
#
# COMPACT_ATOMS: atom_id res chain seq x y z
N MET A 1 18.31 20.31 23.68
CA MET A 1 18.03 20.15 22.24
C MET A 1 16.57 19.73 22.12
N PHE A 2 15.65 20.70 22.08
CA PHE A 2 14.21 20.43 22.02
C PHE A 2 13.83 20.17 20.56
N GLY A 3 13.41 18.95 20.24
CA GLY A 3 12.95 18.58 18.90
C GLY A 3 11.76 19.44 18.51
N ARG A 4 11.81 20.04 17.32
CA ARG A 4 10.70 20.83 16.76
C ARG A 4 9.44 19.97 16.79
N SER A 5 8.39 20.46 17.45
CA SER A 5 7.09 19.79 17.54
C SER A 5 6.55 19.52 16.15
N CYS A 6 6.08 18.29 15.89
CA CYS A 6 5.35 18.01 14.68
C CYS A 6 4.01 18.74 14.73
N GLY A 7 3.80 19.70 13.84
CA GLY A 7 2.67 20.61 13.90
C GLY A 7 1.92 20.66 12.58
N TYR A 8 0.60 20.82 12.67
CA TYR A 8 -0.23 21.23 11.53
C TYR A 8 -0.09 22.74 11.39
N ALA A 9 0.81 23.20 10.52
CA ALA A 9 0.96 24.62 10.25
C ALA A 9 1.23 24.83 8.76
N THR A 10 0.18 25.22 8.03
CA THR A 10 0.28 25.73 6.66
C THR A 10 -0.55 27.01 6.53
N ASN A 11 -0.49 27.92 7.51
CA ASN A 11 -1.18 29.20 7.38
C ASN A 11 -0.45 30.07 6.35
N GLY A 12 -0.90 30.04 5.10
CA GLY A 12 -0.48 30.96 4.04
C GLY A 12 0.79 30.58 3.26
N LEU A 13 1.22 29.31 3.31
CA LEU A 13 2.32 28.84 2.45
C LEU A 13 1.78 28.58 1.03
N ASP A 14 2.37 29.25 0.04
CA ASP A 14 2.21 28.90 -1.36
C ASP A 14 3.15 27.74 -1.70
N ILE A 15 2.56 26.56 -1.91
CA ILE A 15 3.30 25.33 -2.20
C ILE A 15 3.99 25.35 -3.58
N SER A 16 3.61 26.27 -4.48
CA SER A 16 4.26 26.42 -5.78
C SER A 16 5.60 27.14 -5.69
N GLU A 17 5.79 27.96 -4.65
CA GLU A 17 7.03 28.71 -4.39
C GLU A 17 7.97 27.94 -3.45
N SER A 18 7.42 27.21 -2.48
CA SER A 18 8.23 26.39 -1.56
C SER A 18 7.43 25.23 -0.96
N GLY A 19 8.05 24.04 -0.91
CA GLY A 19 7.47 22.88 -0.25
C GLY A 19 7.28 23.07 1.25
N PRO A 20 6.42 22.26 1.91
CA PRO A 20 6.22 22.34 3.35
C PRO A 20 7.54 22.09 4.10
N PRO A 21 7.85 22.87 5.14
CA PRO A 21 9.12 22.72 5.87
C PRO A 21 9.17 21.41 6.67
N ASN A 22 10.39 20.96 6.96
CA ASN A 22 10.62 19.82 7.86
C ASN A 22 9.93 20.03 9.22
N GLY A 23 9.26 18.99 9.71
CA GLY A 23 8.43 19.01 10.92
C GLY A 23 6.95 19.32 10.67
N THR A 24 6.56 19.67 9.46
CA THR A 24 5.13 19.79 9.09
C THR A 24 4.47 18.42 9.17
N ALA A 25 3.37 18.30 9.91
CA ALA A 25 2.59 17.07 10.00
C ALA A 25 1.96 16.74 8.64
N LEU A 26 2.09 15.48 8.20
CA LEU A 26 1.39 14.97 7.02
C LEU A 26 -0.12 14.93 7.30
N PRO A 27 -0.94 15.51 6.41
CA PRO A 27 -2.39 15.36 6.49
C PRO A 27 -2.83 13.90 6.36
N PRO A 28 -3.94 13.49 7.00
CA PRO A 28 -4.51 12.15 6.82
C PRO A 28 -4.70 11.80 5.34
N GLY A 29 -4.30 10.59 4.95
CA GLY A 29 -4.44 10.06 3.58
C GLY A 29 -3.23 10.30 2.67
N TYR A 30 -2.29 11.17 3.04
CA TYR A 30 -1.11 11.45 2.22
C TYR A 30 -0.18 10.24 2.10
N HIS A 31 -0.27 9.29 3.03
CA HIS A 31 0.50 8.06 2.97
C HIS A 31 0.21 7.22 1.71
N LEU A 32 -0.96 7.38 1.08
CA LEU A 32 -1.30 6.71 -0.17
C LEU A 32 -0.44 7.17 -1.36
N VAL A 33 0.19 8.34 -1.25
CA VAL A 33 1.00 8.94 -2.33
C VAL A 33 2.49 8.76 -2.04
N TYR A 34 2.94 8.98 -0.81
CA TYR A 34 4.38 8.95 -0.50
C TYR A 34 4.96 7.54 -0.34
N PHE A 35 4.14 6.54 -0.02
CA PHE A 35 4.62 5.19 0.28
C PHE A 35 4.25 4.21 -0.85
N THR A 36 4.72 4.52 -2.05
CA THR A 36 4.61 3.61 -3.19
C THR A 36 5.71 2.55 -3.15
N PRO A 37 5.44 1.31 -3.57
CA PRO A 37 6.46 0.27 -3.69
C PRO A 37 7.66 0.74 -4.53
N SER A 38 8.88 0.52 -4.05
CA SER A 38 10.11 0.84 -4.76
C SER A 38 10.51 -0.28 -5.72
N VAL A 39 9.59 -0.69 -6.59
CA VAL A 39 9.84 -1.72 -7.62
C VAL A 39 10.13 -1.05 -8.95
N VAL A 40 11.04 -1.65 -9.73
CA VAL A 40 11.33 -1.18 -11.10
C VAL A 40 10.17 -1.54 -12.02
N GLU A 41 9.95 -0.75 -13.07
CA GLU A 41 8.82 -0.94 -13.99
C GLU A 41 8.82 -2.34 -14.63
N SER A 42 10.00 -2.93 -14.86
CA SER A 42 10.14 -4.29 -15.41
C SER A 42 9.59 -5.40 -14.52
N ASP A 43 9.46 -5.13 -13.22
CA ASP A 43 9.03 -6.09 -12.21
C ASP A 43 7.54 -5.92 -11.87
N LEU A 44 6.86 -4.95 -12.49
CA LEU A 44 5.43 -4.76 -12.34
C LEU A 44 4.65 -5.88 -13.05
N GLY A 45 3.50 -6.23 -12.50
CA GLY A 45 2.54 -7.11 -13.15
C GLY A 45 2.01 -6.51 -14.46
N LEU A 46 1.34 -7.34 -15.27
CA LEU A 46 0.76 -6.91 -16.55
C LEU A 46 -0.24 -5.75 -16.42
N ASP A 47 -0.81 -5.54 -15.24
CA ASP A 47 -1.71 -4.43 -14.90
C ASP A 47 -0.97 -3.19 -14.37
N GLY A 48 0.37 -3.18 -14.40
CA GLY A 48 1.21 -2.09 -13.91
C GLY A 48 1.32 -2.04 -12.38
N THR A 49 1.00 -3.13 -11.68
CA THR A 49 0.96 -3.14 -10.22
C THR A 49 2.07 -3.98 -9.61
N ASP A 50 2.51 -3.60 -8.40
CA ASP A 50 3.43 -4.41 -7.60
C ASP A 50 2.87 -5.84 -7.42
N THR A 51 3.71 -6.84 -7.65
CA THR A 51 3.31 -8.25 -7.63
C THR A 51 3.39 -8.89 -6.25
N SER A 52 3.95 -8.22 -5.25
CA SER A 52 4.24 -8.76 -3.92
C SER A 52 3.01 -9.32 -3.19
N PHE A 53 1.83 -8.74 -3.45
CA PHE A 53 0.53 -9.13 -2.88
C PHE A 53 -0.54 -9.43 -3.92
N ASN A 54 -0.12 -9.79 -5.13
CA ASN A 54 -1.04 -10.22 -6.19
C ASN A 54 -1.25 -11.73 -6.12
N ALA A 55 -2.46 -12.18 -6.39
CA ALA A 55 -2.64 -13.61 -6.63
C ALA A 55 -1.87 -13.98 -7.91
N PRO A 56 -1.15 -15.12 -7.93
CA PRO A 56 -0.38 -15.53 -9.09
C PRO A 56 -1.30 -15.88 -10.26
N LEU A 57 -0.71 -16.21 -11.42
CA LEU A 57 -1.48 -16.73 -12.55
C LEU A 57 -2.43 -17.84 -12.09
N PRO A 58 -3.69 -17.86 -12.58
CA PRO A 58 -4.21 -17.09 -13.72
C PRO A 58 -4.98 -15.80 -13.35
N PHE A 59 -4.82 -15.29 -12.12
CA PHE A 59 -5.55 -14.11 -11.64
C PHE A 59 -4.92 -12.79 -12.10
N THR A 60 -5.04 -12.48 -13.40
CA THR A 60 -4.35 -11.35 -14.03
C THR A 60 -5.02 -9.99 -13.85
N ARG A 61 -6.23 -9.92 -13.27
CA ARG A 61 -6.95 -8.65 -13.08
C ARG A 61 -7.13 -8.35 -11.60
N ARG A 62 -6.48 -7.30 -11.12
CA ARG A 62 -6.64 -6.82 -9.74
C ARG A 62 -7.57 -5.62 -9.66
N MET A 63 -8.48 -5.63 -8.71
CA MET A 63 -9.38 -4.52 -8.42
C MET A 63 -9.31 -4.18 -6.93
N TRP A 64 -9.11 -2.91 -6.60
CA TRP A 64 -9.24 -2.44 -5.22
C TRP A 64 -10.71 -2.49 -4.81
N ALA A 65 -11.01 -3.24 -3.76
CA ALA A 65 -12.37 -3.46 -3.27
C ALA A 65 -12.70 -2.66 -2.01
N GLY A 66 -11.74 -1.84 -1.54
CA GLY A 66 -11.90 -0.96 -0.38
C GLY A 66 -10.93 -1.29 0.75
N GLY A 67 -11.15 -0.64 1.89
CA GLY A 67 -10.24 -0.72 3.02
C GLY A 67 -10.68 0.08 4.23
N ARG A 68 -9.84 0.07 5.26
CA ARG A 68 -9.99 0.84 6.49
C ARG A 68 -8.64 1.39 6.91
N ILE A 69 -8.62 2.68 7.26
CA ILE A 69 -7.45 3.32 7.84
C ILE A 69 -7.74 3.63 9.31
N GLN A 70 -6.78 3.34 10.18
CA GLN A 70 -6.77 3.71 11.59
C GLN A 70 -5.59 4.63 11.87
N TRP A 71 -5.88 5.84 12.35
CA TRP A 71 -4.88 6.80 12.81
C TRP A 71 -4.71 6.70 14.32
N PHE A 72 -3.49 6.84 14.81
CA PHE A 72 -3.16 6.85 16.24
C PHE A 72 -2.89 8.27 16.70
N ASP A 73 -3.67 8.73 17.68
CA ASP A 73 -3.64 10.11 18.16
C ASP A 73 -2.27 10.52 18.71
N GLY A 74 -1.90 11.78 18.44
CA GLY A 74 -0.65 12.39 18.93
C GLY A 74 0.63 11.89 18.26
N LYS A 75 0.53 11.06 17.20
CA LYS A 75 1.68 10.47 16.51
C LYS A 75 1.65 10.72 15.00
N PRO A 76 1.46 11.96 14.50
CA PRO A 76 1.49 12.20 13.05
C PRO A 76 2.85 11.85 12.45
N LEU A 77 2.84 11.41 11.19
CA LEU A 77 4.03 11.44 10.35
C LEU A 77 4.33 12.90 9.95
N CYS A 78 5.59 13.23 9.71
CA CYS A 78 6.06 14.60 9.53
C CYS A 78 7.05 14.66 8.37
N ILE A 79 6.98 15.74 7.58
CA ILE A 79 7.97 16.03 6.55
C ILE A 79 9.38 16.09 7.18
N GLY A 80 10.36 15.52 6.50
CA GLY A 80 11.76 15.42 6.89
C GLY A 80 12.09 14.26 7.84
N GLU A 81 11.13 13.39 8.15
CA GLU A 81 11.39 12.20 8.96
C GLU A 81 11.55 10.92 8.13
N GLU A 82 12.29 9.96 8.68
CA GLU A 82 12.35 8.59 8.16
C GLU A 82 11.16 7.79 8.72
N VAL A 83 10.41 7.15 7.83
CA VAL A 83 9.25 6.35 8.18
C VAL A 83 9.47 4.90 7.75
N GLU A 84 9.16 3.98 8.66
CA GLU A 84 9.17 2.54 8.39
C GLU A 84 7.75 2.06 8.08
N GLU A 85 7.55 1.52 6.89
CA GLU A 85 6.35 0.76 6.52
C GLU A 85 6.60 -0.74 6.71
N ARG A 86 5.69 -1.42 7.38
CA ARG A 86 5.62 -2.89 7.39
C ARG A 86 4.32 -3.35 6.75
N THR A 87 4.43 -4.08 5.64
CA THR A 87 3.30 -4.70 4.96
C THR A 87 3.16 -6.15 5.38
N ARG A 88 1.93 -6.60 5.65
CA ARG A 88 1.60 -7.98 6.01
C ARG A 88 0.40 -8.48 5.23
N LEU A 89 0.48 -9.69 4.70
CA LEU A 89 -0.70 -10.42 4.25
C LEU A 89 -1.54 -10.80 5.47
N LEU A 90 -2.82 -10.44 5.46
CA LEU A 90 -3.79 -10.86 6.47
C LEU A 90 -4.49 -12.16 6.05
N SER A 91 -4.98 -12.23 4.82
CA SER A 91 -5.52 -13.46 4.25
C SER A 91 -5.54 -13.40 2.72
N ALA A 92 -5.62 -14.58 2.10
CA ALA A 92 -5.89 -14.73 0.68
C ALA A 92 -6.87 -15.89 0.50
N GLU A 93 -8.09 -15.56 0.11
CA GLU A 93 -9.22 -16.49 0.13
C GLU A 93 -9.79 -16.69 -1.28
N PRO A 94 -9.82 -17.92 -1.80
CA PRO A 94 -10.52 -18.20 -3.04
C PRO A 94 -12.04 -18.01 -2.87
N LYS A 95 -12.68 -17.47 -3.90
CA LYS A 95 -14.11 -17.23 -4.01
C LYS A 95 -14.54 -17.55 -5.44
N GLN A 96 -15.76 -18.05 -5.59
CA GLN A 96 -16.42 -18.17 -6.89
C GLN A 96 -17.43 -17.04 -7.04
N LEU A 97 -17.41 -16.35 -8.18
CA LEU A 97 -18.36 -15.31 -8.51
C LEU A 97 -19.69 -15.91 -8.99
N ARG A 98 -20.71 -15.06 -9.08
CA ARG A 98 -22.07 -15.48 -9.49
C ARG A 98 -22.13 -16.07 -10.90
N ASP A 99 -21.20 -15.68 -11.77
CA ASP A 99 -21.07 -16.17 -13.14
C ASP A 99 -20.22 -17.45 -13.25
N GLY A 100 -19.75 -18.00 -12.11
CA GLY A 100 -18.93 -19.21 -12.05
C GLY A 100 -17.43 -18.96 -12.19
N SER A 101 -16.99 -17.72 -12.40
CA SER A 101 -15.55 -17.40 -12.49
C SER A 101 -14.86 -17.43 -11.12
N ASP A 102 -13.57 -17.82 -11.12
CA ASP A 102 -12.76 -17.85 -9.91
C ASP A 102 -12.13 -16.48 -9.61
N MET A 103 -12.06 -16.18 -8.32
CA MET A 103 -11.48 -14.96 -7.75
C MET A 103 -10.71 -15.29 -6.47
N VAL A 104 -9.64 -14.53 -6.19
CA VAL A 104 -8.98 -14.52 -4.88
C VAL A 104 -9.17 -13.15 -4.22
N LEU A 105 -9.75 -13.14 -3.03
CA LEU A 105 -9.81 -11.96 -2.18
C LEU A 105 -8.54 -11.90 -1.33
N VAL A 106 -7.69 -10.90 -1.58
CA VAL A 106 -6.42 -10.70 -0.87
C VAL A 106 -6.53 -9.50 0.05
N ASN A 107 -6.21 -9.70 1.33
CA ASN A 107 -6.29 -8.70 2.38
C ASN A 107 -4.89 -8.39 2.91
N VAL A 108 -4.54 -7.11 2.95
CA VAL A 108 -3.19 -6.64 3.31
C VAL A 108 -3.31 -5.53 4.35
N GLU A 109 -2.43 -5.56 5.35
CA GLU A 109 -2.21 -4.46 6.29
C GLU A 109 -0.86 -3.81 6.02
N LYS A 110 -0.85 -2.49 5.84
CA LYS A 110 0.35 -1.65 5.93
C LYS A 110 0.31 -0.89 7.25
N ALA A 111 1.40 -0.93 8.00
CA ALA A 111 1.54 -0.19 9.23
C ALA A 111 2.77 0.73 9.14
N TYR A 112 2.62 1.97 9.64
CA TYR A 112 3.62 3.02 9.45
C TYR A 112 4.12 3.54 10.79
N TRP A 113 5.44 3.50 10.98
CA TRP A 113 6.12 3.99 12.18
C TRP A 113 6.96 5.22 11.84
N GLY A 114 6.66 6.33 12.50
CA GLY A 114 7.54 7.49 12.54
C GLY A 114 8.30 7.55 13.87
N LYS A 115 8.99 8.67 14.11
CA LYS A 115 9.77 8.90 15.35
C LYS A 115 8.96 8.83 16.64
N MET A 116 7.64 9.04 16.57
CA MET A 116 6.72 8.99 17.72
C MET A 116 6.04 7.62 17.90
N GLY A 117 6.42 6.62 17.10
CA GLY A 117 5.88 5.27 17.12
C GLY A 117 4.87 5.00 16.00
N LEU A 118 4.00 4.01 16.22
CA LEU A 118 2.96 3.62 15.25
C LEU A 118 2.01 4.81 15.02
N SER A 119 2.02 5.33 13.80
CA SER A 119 1.24 6.51 13.40
C SER A 119 -0.09 6.12 12.79
N LEU A 120 -0.09 5.13 11.89
CA LEU A 120 -1.31 4.63 11.26
C LEU A 120 -1.20 3.17 10.82
N LYS A 121 -2.36 2.56 10.63
CA LYS A 121 -2.56 1.28 9.95
C LYS A 121 -3.53 1.46 8.79
N ASP A 122 -3.20 0.91 7.64
CA ASP A 122 -4.02 0.89 6.44
C ASP A 122 -4.29 -0.57 6.05
N GLN A 123 -5.55 -0.99 6.14
CA GLN A 123 -5.99 -2.31 5.72
C GLN A 123 -6.73 -2.19 4.39
N SER A 124 -6.29 -2.92 3.39
CA SER A 124 -6.92 -2.92 2.07
C SER A 124 -7.26 -4.34 1.62
N HIS A 125 -8.30 -4.45 0.80
CA HIS A 125 -8.81 -5.71 0.28
C HIS A 125 -8.87 -5.57 -1.24
N SER A 126 -8.32 -6.54 -1.96
CA SER A 126 -8.28 -6.56 -3.42
C SER A 126 -8.88 -7.84 -3.98
N GLN A 127 -9.63 -7.70 -5.06
CA GLN A 127 -10.20 -8.81 -5.81
C GLN A 127 -9.28 -9.12 -6.99
N ASN A 128 -8.73 -10.33 -7.02
CA ASN A 128 -7.87 -10.81 -8.09
C ASN A 128 -8.68 -11.81 -8.91
N GLN A 129 -9.06 -11.43 -10.12
CA GLN A 129 -9.94 -12.18 -11.01
C GLN A 129 -9.14 -12.73 -12.19
N THR A 130 -9.61 -13.86 -12.72
CA THR A 130 -9.09 -14.38 -13.99
C THR A 130 -9.54 -13.49 -15.15
N LYS A 131 -8.68 -13.32 -16.16
CA LYS A 131 -9.08 -12.75 -17.46
C LYS A 131 -8.85 -13.79 -18.56
N PRO A 132 -9.89 -14.48 -19.04
CA PRO A 132 -9.75 -15.60 -19.98
C PRO A 132 -8.98 -15.26 -21.26
N GLU A 133 -9.03 -14.01 -21.70
CA GLU A 133 -8.31 -13.53 -22.90
C GLU A 133 -6.79 -13.46 -22.73
N LEU A 134 -6.28 -13.38 -21.49
CA LEU A 134 -4.86 -13.23 -21.17
C LEU A 134 -4.20 -14.53 -20.69
N VAL A 135 -4.97 -15.61 -20.60
CA VAL A 135 -4.50 -16.90 -20.08
C VAL A 135 -4.75 -17.96 -21.16
N PRO A 136 -3.72 -18.66 -21.69
CA PRO A 136 -3.98 -19.84 -22.51
C PRO A 136 -4.78 -20.85 -21.67
N SER A 137 -5.64 -21.66 -22.29
CA SER A 137 -6.59 -22.55 -21.61
C SER A 137 -5.90 -23.58 -20.71
N VAL A 138 -5.60 -23.19 -19.47
CA VAL A 138 -5.04 -24.06 -18.43
C VAL A 138 -6.17 -24.35 -17.43
N SER A 139 -6.60 -25.60 -17.38
CA SER A 139 -7.49 -26.12 -16.35
C SER A 139 -6.77 -26.10 -15.00
N LEU A 140 -7.24 -25.30 -14.04
CA LEU A 140 -6.68 -25.27 -12.70
C LEU A 140 -7.23 -26.42 -11.84
N PRO A 141 -6.37 -27.21 -11.17
CA PRO A 141 -6.79 -27.93 -9.98
C PRO A 141 -6.93 -26.93 -8.82
N LEU A 142 -8.12 -26.86 -8.21
CA LEU A 142 -8.46 -25.99 -7.07
C LEU A 142 -7.68 -26.30 -5.77
N LEU A 143 -6.65 -27.13 -5.83
CA LEU A 143 -5.87 -27.61 -4.68
C LEU A 143 -4.41 -27.19 -4.84
N GLY A 144 -4.00 -26.16 -4.09
CA GLY A 144 -2.60 -25.86 -3.84
C GLY A 144 -1.99 -24.72 -4.66
N VAL A 145 -2.66 -23.56 -4.72
CA VAL A 145 -1.92 -22.33 -5.04
C VAL A 145 -1.05 -22.02 -3.82
N ASP A 146 0.25 -22.33 -3.90
CA ASP A 146 1.24 -21.84 -2.95
C ASP A 146 1.33 -20.32 -3.14
N LEU A 147 0.51 -19.59 -2.38
CA LEU A 147 0.50 -18.15 -2.37
C LEU A 147 1.73 -17.63 -1.62
N GLN A 148 2.84 -17.56 -2.32
CA GLN A 148 4.08 -17.00 -1.80
C GLN A 148 4.02 -15.48 -1.90
N PHE A 149 3.59 -14.83 -0.81
CA PHE A 149 3.63 -13.39 -0.66
C PHE A 149 4.90 -13.00 0.09
N THR A 150 5.72 -12.13 -0.49
CA THR A 150 6.94 -11.64 0.15
C THR A 150 6.90 -10.12 0.24
N SER A 151 7.06 -9.57 1.44
CA SER A 151 7.33 -8.15 1.62
C SER A 151 8.57 -7.95 2.48
N ASN A 152 9.37 -6.97 2.07
CA ASN A 152 10.40 -6.39 2.93
C ASN A 152 9.87 -5.08 3.51
N PRO A 153 10.25 -4.72 4.74
CA PRO A 153 9.92 -3.41 5.28
C PRO A 153 10.51 -2.31 4.40
N LEU A 154 9.69 -1.32 4.05
CA LEU A 154 10.12 -0.16 3.28
C LEU A 154 10.52 0.96 4.23
N ARG A 155 11.66 1.59 3.98
CA ARG A 155 12.08 2.83 4.64
C ARG A 155 11.98 3.95 3.63
N CYS A 156 11.19 4.97 3.95
CA CYS A 156 10.97 6.12 3.08
C CYS A 156 11.32 7.40 3.86
N CYS A 157 12.13 8.25 3.25
CA CYS A 157 12.38 9.61 3.72
C CYS A 157 11.27 10.51 3.17
N LEU A 158 10.51 11.17 4.04
CA LEU A 158 9.51 12.15 3.63
C LEU A 158 10.23 13.45 3.26
N GLU A 159 10.61 13.63 2.00
CA GLU A 159 11.35 14.83 1.59
C GLU A 159 10.45 16.06 1.40
N SER A 160 10.99 17.25 1.68
CA SER A 160 10.30 18.51 1.39
C SER A 160 10.51 18.87 -0.09
N GLY A 161 9.67 18.32 -0.97
CA GLY A 161 9.66 18.62 -2.41
C GLY A 161 9.65 17.37 -3.28
N CYS A 162 8.54 17.17 -3.99
CA CYS A 162 8.44 16.31 -5.17
C CYS A 162 8.20 17.20 -6.39
#